data_AF-R7V4N5-F1
#
_entry.id   AF-R7V4N5-F1
#
_cell.length_a   1.000
_cell.length_b   1.000
_cell.length_c   1.000
_cell.angle_alpha   90.00
_cell.angle_beta   90.00
_cell.angle_gamma   90.00
#
_symmetry.space_group_name_H-M   'P 1'
#
loop_
_entity.id
_entity.type
_entity.pdbx_description
1 polymer ?
#
loop_
_entity_poly.entity_id
_entity_poly.type
_entity_poly.pdbx_seq_one_letter_code
_entity_poly.pdbx_strand_id
1 'polypeptide(L)' 'LIFYVNAQKIIETSPNPKWTLAFYLRNKLRLTGTKVACGEGGCGACTVMLS' A
#
# COMPACT_ATOMS: atom_id res chain seq x y z
N LEU A 1 -5.83 -9.35 -8.81
CA LEU A 1 -4.62 -9.32 -7.96
C LEU A 1 -5.00 -9.83 -6.57
N ILE A 2 -4.27 -10.82 -6.02
CA ILE A 2 -4.57 -11.42 -4.71
C ILE A 2 -3.32 -11.32 -3.84
N PHE A 3 -3.44 -10.81 -2.61
CA PHE A 3 -2.35 -10.66 -1.64
C PHE A 3 -2.91 -10.55 -0.21
N TYR A 4 -2.03 -10.43 0.80
CA TYR A 4 -2.41 -10.27 2.20
C TYR A 4 -1.91 -8.94 2.76
N VAL A 5 -2.72 -8.30 3.62
CA VAL A 5 -2.33 -7.13 4.39
C VAL A 5 -2.72 -7.38 5.84
N ASN A 6 -1.76 -7.36 6.77
CA ASN A 6 -2.00 -7.62 8.19
C ASN A 6 -2.82 -8.92 8.42
N ALA A 7 -2.43 -10.00 7.74
CA ALA A 7 -3.10 -11.31 7.70
C ALA A 7 -4.50 -11.34 7.05
N GLN A 8 -5.05 -10.20 6.61
CA GLN A 8 -6.32 -10.17 5.87
C GLN A 8 -6.09 -10.41 4.38
N LYS A 9 -6.85 -11.36 3.81
CA LYS A 9 -6.81 -11.65 2.37
C LYS A 9 -7.50 -10.53 1.59
N ILE A 10 -6.77 -9.94 0.66
CA ILE A 10 -7.27 -8.92 -0.26
C ILE A 10 -7.42 -9.54 -1.65
N ILE A 11 -8.59 -9.35 -2.25
CA ILE A 11 -8.87 -9.75 -3.63
C ILE A 11 -9.26 -8.47 -4.38
N GLU A 12 -8.36 -7.97 -5.23
CA GLU A 12 -8.61 -6.81 -6.08
C GLU A 12 -8.93 -7.29 -7.50
N THR A 13 -10.17 -7.08 -7.93
CA THR A 13 -10.69 -7.55 -9.22
C THR A 13 -10.35 -6.61 -10.36
N SER A 14 -10.14 -5.31 -10.09
CA SER A 14 -9.80 -4.31 -11.11
C SER A 14 -8.66 -3.39 -10.62
N PRO A 15 -7.43 -3.92 -10.53
CA PRO A 15 -6.28 -3.14 -10.08
C PRO A 15 -5.91 -2.10 -11.14
N ASN A 16 -5.75 -0.83 -10.73
CA ASN A 16 -5.15 0.18 -11.58
C ASN A 16 -3.62 0.04 -11.55
N PRO A 17 -2.94 -0.19 -12.70
CA PRO A 17 -1.49 -0.37 -12.73
C PRO A 17 -0.68 0.85 -12.24
N LYS A 18 -1.29 2.04 -12.18
CA LYS A 18 -0.65 3.26 -11.67
C LYS A 18 -0.72 3.40 -10.14
N TRP A 19 -1.48 2.56 -9.44
CA TRP A 19 -1.54 2.64 -7.98
C TRP A 19 -0.27 2.11 -7.34
N THR A 20 0.31 2.90 -6.45
CA THR A 20 1.37 2.45 -5.55
C THR A 20 0.77 1.72 -4.35
N LEU A 21 1.54 0.85 -3.70
CA LEU A 21 1.11 0.18 -2.47
C LEU A 21 0.77 1.20 -1.37
N ALA A 22 1.57 2.25 -1.22
CA ALA A 22 1.31 3.32 -0.25
C ALA A 22 -0.04 4.02 -0.50
N PHE A 23 -0.39 4.28 -1.76
CA PHE A 23 -1.71 4.80 -2.12
C PHE A 23 -2.81 3.80 -1.79
N TYR A 24 -2.63 2.53 -2.14
CA TYR A 24 -3.63 1.49 -1.92
C TYR A 24 -3.96 1.32 -0.42
N LEU A 25 -2.93 1.22 0.44
CA LEU A 25 -3.10 1.10 1.88
C LEU A 25 -3.87 2.31 2.44
N ARG A 26 -3.47 3.53 2.08
CA ARG A 26 -4.04 4.76 2.66
C ARG A 26 -5.43 5.09 2.14
N ASN A 27 -5.64 5.01 0.82
CA ASN A 27 -6.82 5.54 0.16
C ASN A 27 -7.91 4.49 -0.05
N LYS A 28 -7.52 3.27 -0.46
CA LYS A 28 -8.45 2.15 -0.70
C LYS A 28 -8.77 1.40 0.58
N LEU A 29 -7.76 0.97 1.33
CA LEU A 29 -7.95 0.19 2.57
C LEU A 29 -8.13 1.05 3.83
N ARG A 30 -8.00 2.39 3.71
CA ARG A 30 -8.10 3.34 4.84
C ARG A 30 -7.11 3.08 5.99
N LEU A 31 -6.01 2.37 5.72
CA LEU A 31 -4.91 2.16 6.65
C LEU A 31 -3.93 3.33 6.56
N THR A 32 -4.17 4.37 7.38
CA THR A 32 -3.47 5.66 7.25
C THR A 32 -2.12 5.75 7.98
N GLY A 33 -1.67 4.65 8.59
CA GLY A 33 -0.41 4.53 9.33
C GLY A 33 0.83 4.78 8.46
N THR A 34 0.95 4.07 7.34
CA THR A 34 2.00 4.29 6.33
C THR A 34 1.88 5.71 5.75
N LYS A 35 2.96 6.48 5.72
CA LYS A 35 2.95 7.89 5.29
C LYS A 35 3.64 8.06 3.94
N VAL A 36 3.20 9.05 3.15
CA VAL A 36 3.90 9.49 1.94
C VAL A 36 4.42 10.89 2.20
N ALA A 37 5.75 11.05 2.23
CA ALA A 37 6.40 12.34 2.46
C ALA A 37 7.17 12.83 1.22
N CYS A 38 8.23 12.12 0.81
CA CYS A 38 9.04 12.54 -0.36
C CYS A 38 8.52 12.01 -1.70
N GLY A 39 7.81 10.88 -1.74
CA GLY A 39 7.33 10.28 -3.00
C GLY A 39 8.40 9.62 -3.88
N GLU A 40 9.68 9.70 -3.50
CA GLU A 40 10.83 9.21 -4.28
C GLU A 40 11.68 8.14 -3.57
N GLY A 41 11.30 7.75 -2.35
CA GLY A 41 11.96 6.67 -1.60
C GLY A 41 13.09 7.10 -0.66
N GLY A 42 13.47 8.39 -0.62
CA GLY A 42 14.59 8.86 0.21
C GLY A 42 14.32 8.91 1.73
N CYS A 43 13.07 9.10 2.17
CA CYS A 43 12.76 9.37 3.58
C CYS A 43 12.39 8.13 4.43
N GLY A 44 12.06 7.00 3.83
CA GLY A 44 11.59 5.80 4.55
C GLY A 44 10.22 5.89 5.25
N ALA A 45 9.48 7.00 5.17
CA ALA A 45 8.19 7.17 5.85
C ALA A 45 7.09 6.19 5.39
N CYS A 46 7.26 5.58 4.20
CA CYS A 46 6.36 4.57 3.64
C CYS A 46 6.86 3.13 3.78
N THR A 47 7.85 2.86 4.65
CA THR A 47 8.42 1.52 4.84
C THR A 47 7.36 0.51 5.29
N VAL A 48 7.39 -0.69 4.71
CA VAL A 48 6.53 -1.84 5.02
C VAL A 48 7.33 -3.14 4.96
N MET A 49 6.81 -4.21 5.56
CA MET A 49 7.36 -5.57 5.45
C MET A 49 6.62 -6.34 4.35
N LEU A 50 7.36 -7.13 3.57
CA LEU A 50 6.83 -8.08 2.59
C LEU A 50 7.27 -9.50 2.99
N SER A 51 6.40 -10.48 2.77
CA SER A 51 6.63 -11.90 3.07
C SER A 51 5.91 -12.78 2.05
#